data_AF-A0A5K0Z4G7-F1
#
_entry.id   AF-A0A5K0Z4G7-F1
#
_cell.length_a   1.000
_cell.length_b   1.000
_cell.length_c   1.000
_cell.angle_alpha   90.00
_cell.angle_beta   90.00
_cell.angle_gamma   90.00
#
_symmetry.space_group_name_H-M   'P 1'
#
loop_
_entity.id
_entity.type
_entity.pdbx_description
1 polymer ?
#
loop_
_entity_poly.entity_id
_entity_poly.type
_entity_poly.pdbx_seq_one_letter_code
_entity_poly.pdbx_strand_id
1 'polypeptide(L)'
;YKEKERVMSTFESDLHLPVTCVDATERFLSKLKGVEDPESKRKIIGAEFISIFDDFAQDMEQKLGRKPSFLVQGTLYPDVIESCPPPGSGRNHSHTIKSHHNVGGLPKNMKLKLIEPLKLLFKDE
;
A
#
# COMPACT_ATOMS: atom_id res chain seq x y z
N TYR A 1 -19.94 -7.93 -6.40
CA TYR A 1 -19.14 -7.12 -7.35
C TYR A 1 -17.92 -7.92 -7.75
N LYS A 2 -17.68 -8.12 -9.05
CA LYS A 2 -16.50 -8.81 -9.62
C LYS A 2 -15.32 -7.84 -9.73
N GLU A 3 -14.88 -7.30 -8.60
CA GLU A 3 -13.93 -6.19 -8.57
C GLU A 3 -12.55 -6.60 -9.10
N LYS A 4 -12.05 -7.77 -8.68
CA LYS A 4 -10.81 -8.35 -9.20
C LYS A 4 -10.83 -8.45 -10.71
N GLU A 5 -11.87 -9.02 -11.29
CA GLU A 5 -11.98 -9.23 -12.74
C GLU A 5 -12.06 -7.90 -13.50
N ARG A 6 -12.80 -6.92 -12.97
CA ARG A 6 -12.88 -5.59 -13.56
C ARG A 6 -11.53 -4.88 -13.55
N VAL A 7 -10.81 -4.91 -12.44
CA VAL A 7 -9.48 -4.30 -12.32
C VAL A 7 -8.53 -4.97 -13.31
N MET A 8 -8.44 -6.29 -13.31
CA MET A 8 -7.56 -7.02 -14.24
C MET A 8 -7.89 -6.70 -15.70
N SER A 9 -9.17 -6.69 -16.07
CA SER A 9 -9.61 -6.34 -17.42
C SER A 9 -9.17 -4.94 -17.84
N THR A 10 -9.31 -3.94 -16.96
CA THR A 10 -8.90 -2.56 -17.29
C THR A 10 -7.39 -2.44 -17.46
N PHE A 11 -6.60 -3.06 -16.59
CA PHE A 11 -5.14 -3.00 -16.70
C PHE A 11 -4.61 -3.75 -17.93
N GLU A 12 -5.13 -4.94 -18.22
CA GLU A 12 -4.66 -5.79 -19.32
C GLU A 12 -5.23 -5.36 -20.68
N SER A 13 -6.54 -5.11 -20.77
CA SER A 13 -7.24 -4.90 -22.05
C SER A 13 -7.28 -3.43 -22.47
N ASP A 14 -7.53 -2.52 -21.53
CA ASP A 14 -7.69 -1.10 -21.87
C ASP A 14 -6.34 -0.37 -21.83
N LEU A 15 -5.56 -0.58 -20.76
CA LEU A 15 -4.30 0.13 -20.51
C LEU A 15 -3.06 -0.59 -21.05
N HIS A 16 -3.18 -1.88 -21.36
CA HIS A 16 -2.07 -2.72 -21.85
C HIS A 16 -0.83 -2.69 -20.91
N LEU A 17 -1.07 -2.60 -19.60
CA LEU A 17 -0.03 -2.56 -18.58
C LEU A 17 0.17 -3.95 -17.97
N PRO A 18 1.43 -4.35 -17.68
CA PRO A 18 1.69 -5.59 -16.98
C PRO A 18 1.16 -5.47 -15.54
N VAL A 19 0.23 -6.36 -15.19
CA VAL A 19 -0.36 -6.46 -13.86
C VAL A 19 -0.26 -7.91 -13.37
N THR A 20 0.12 -8.08 -12.11
CA THR A 20 0.14 -9.40 -11.47
C THR A 20 -0.87 -9.45 -10.34
N CYS A 21 -1.82 -10.38 -10.44
CA CYS A 21 -2.77 -10.63 -9.35
C CYS A 21 -2.21 -11.66 -8.38
N VAL A 22 -2.03 -11.28 -7.11
CA VAL A 22 -1.65 -12.21 -6.05
C VAL A 22 -2.90 -12.61 -5.28
N ASP A 23 -3.27 -13.89 -5.33
CA ASP A 23 -4.35 -14.42 -4.50
C ASP A 23 -3.83 -14.82 -3.12
N ALA A 24 -4.11 -13.99 -2.12
CA ALA A 24 -3.75 -14.22 -0.73
C ALA A 24 -4.98 -14.39 0.17
N THR A 25 -6.14 -14.72 -0.40
CA THR A 25 -7.42 -14.78 0.32
C THR A 25 -7.34 -15.66 1.57
N GLU A 26 -6.84 -16.90 1.42
CA GLU A 26 -6.63 -17.84 2.52
C GLU A 26 -5.68 -17.30 3.61
N ARG A 27 -4.60 -16.61 3.21
CA ARG A 27 -3.62 -16.02 4.14
C ARG A 27 -4.27 -14.93 5.01
N PHE A 28 -5.07 -14.06 4.40
CA PHE A 28 -5.79 -13.02 5.15
C PHE A 28 -6.88 -13.63 6.04
N LEU A 29 -7.72 -14.53 5.51
CA LEU A 29 -8.83 -15.11 6.27
C LEU A 29 -8.35 -15.96 7.46
N SER A 30 -7.27 -16.72 7.28
CA SER A 30 -6.69 -17.51 8.36
C SER A 30 -6.16 -16.62 9.49
N LYS A 31 -5.47 -15.52 9.18
CA LYS A 31 -4.96 -14.57 10.19
C LYS A 31 -6.03 -13.75 10.87
N LEU A 32 -7.18 -13.54 10.23
CA LEU A 32 -8.31 -12.81 10.80
C LEU A 32 -9.28 -13.70 11.59
N LYS A 33 -9.08 -15.02 11.55
CA LYS A 33 -9.95 -15.98 12.24
C LYS A 33 -9.95 -15.73 13.75
N GLY A 34 -11.13 -15.44 14.30
CA GLY A 34 -11.31 -15.21 15.74
C GLY A 34 -10.85 -13.82 16.23
N VAL A 35 -10.45 -12.92 15.32
CA VAL A 35 -10.13 -11.54 15.69
C VAL A 35 -11.43 -10.74 15.67
N GLU A 36 -11.79 -10.13 16.80
CA GLU A 36 -13.00 -9.31 16.91
C GLU A 36 -12.68 -7.83 16.86
N ASP A 37 -11.63 -7.42 17.59
CA ASP A 37 -11.19 -6.03 17.74
C ASP A 37 -10.81 -5.38 16.39
N PRO A 38 -11.45 -4.25 16.01
CA PRO A 38 -11.19 -3.56 14.73
C PRO A 38 -9.75 -3.09 14.55
N GLU A 39 -9.10 -2.60 15.61
CA GLU A 39 -7.73 -2.10 15.52
C GLU A 39 -6.73 -3.25 15.34
N SER A 40 -6.97 -4.38 15.98
CA SER A 40 -6.22 -5.62 15.77
C SER A 40 -6.39 -6.14 14.35
N LYS A 41 -7.60 -6.12 13.79
CA LYS A 41 -7.83 -6.46 12.37
C LYS A 41 -7.03 -5.56 11.44
N ARG A 42 -7.06 -4.24 11.66
CA ARG A 42 -6.30 -3.27 10.86
C ARG A 42 -4.80 -3.56 10.88
N LYS A 43 -4.23 -3.81 12.06
CA LYS A 43 -2.81 -4.17 12.21
C LYS A 43 -2.45 -5.47 11.51
N ILE A 44 -3.29 -6.49 11.62
CA ILE A 44 -3.08 -7.79 10.96
C ILE A 44 -3.12 -7.63 9.45
N ILE A 45 -4.12 -6.92 8.91
CA ILE A 45 -4.25 -6.69 7.48
C ILE A 45 -3.05 -5.90 6.94
N GLY A 46 -2.66 -4.82 7.63
CA GLY A 46 -1.49 -4.03 7.25
C GLY A 46 -0.21 -4.87 7.22
N ALA A 47 0.08 -5.57 8.33
CA ALA A 47 1.25 -6.43 8.43
C ALA A 47 1.28 -7.54 7.36
N GLU A 48 0.14 -8.17 7.11
CA GLU A 48 0.05 -9.24 6.12
C GLU A 48 0.21 -8.73 4.69
N PHE A 49 -0.37 -7.58 4.38
CA PHE A 49 -0.18 -6.93 3.08
C PHE A 49 1.29 -6.65 2.79
N ILE A 50 2.01 -6.10 3.78
CA ILE A 50 3.45 -5.84 3.66
C ILE A 50 4.24 -7.13 3.44
N SER A 51 3.93 -8.18 4.20
CA SER A 51 4.59 -9.49 4.05
C SER A 51 4.38 -10.05 2.64
N ILE A 52 3.16 -10.00 2.12
CA ILE A 52 2.86 -10.48 0.76
C ILE A 52 3.58 -9.62 -0.29
N PHE A 53 3.64 -8.31 -0.07
CA PHE A 53 4.36 -7.39 -0.96
C PHE A 53 5.86 -7.69 -1.00
N ASP A 54 6.48 -7.96 0.16
CA ASP A 54 7.88 -8.33 0.25
C ASP A 54 8.16 -9.69 -0.42
N ASP A 55 7.30 -10.70 -0.22
CA ASP A 55 7.37 -11.99 -0.90
C ASP A 55 7.32 -11.79 -2.44
N PHE A 56 6.38 -10.96 -2.89
CA PHE A 56 6.22 -10.62 -4.30
C PHE A 56 7.42 -9.87 -4.88
N ALA A 57 7.99 -8.92 -4.14
CA ALA A 57 9.16 -8.18 -4.56
C ALA A 57 10.40 -9.08 -4.73
N GLN A 58 10.55 -10.12 -3.89
CA GLN A 58 11.60 -11.12 -4.01
C GLN A 58 11.41 -12.01 -5.25
N ASP A 59 10.20 -12.48 -5.51
CA ASP A 59 9.87 -13.23 -6.73
C ASP A 59 10.13 -12.40 -8.00
N MET A 60 9.80 -11.10 -7.97
CA MET A 60 10.12 -10.18 -9.07
C MET A 60 11.63 -9.97 -9.25
N GLU A 61 12.40 -9.88 -8.16
CA GLU A 61 13.87 -9.78 -8.23
C GLU A 61 14.48 -11.02 -8.93
N GLN A 62 13.96 -12.20 -8.63
CA GLN A 62 14.37 -13.46 -9.28
C GLN A 62 13.98 -13.48 -10.77
N LYS A 63 12.73 -13.12 -11.10
CA LYS A 63 12.21 -13.14 -12.48
C LYS A 63 12.87 -12.10 -13.38
N LEU A 64 13.14 -10.91 -12.86
CA LEU A 64 13.75 -9.81 -13.62
C LEU A 64 15.28 -9.90 -13.66
N GLY A 65 15.90 -10.75 -12.84
CA GLY A 65 17.35 -10.85 -12.68
C GLY A 65 17.99 -9.58 -12.09
N ARG A 66 17.18 -8.67 -11.56
CA ARG A 66 17.62 -7.40 -10.97
C ARG A 66 16.65 -6.98 -9.87
N LYS A 67 17.21 -6.32 -8.86
CA LYS A 67 16.44 -5.75 -7.76
C LYS A 67 15.63 -4.52 -8.24
N PRO A 68 14.32 -4.44 -7.97
CA PRO A 68 13.56 -3.22 -8.17
C PRO A 68 14.20 -2.07 -7.40
N SER A 69 14.36 -0.91 -8.04
CA SER A 69 15.00 0.26 -7.41
C SER A 69 14.00 1.27 -6.86
N PHE A 70 12.76 1.23 -7.37
CA PHE A 70 11.74 2.24 -7.09
C PHE A 70 10.43 1.59 -6.67
N LEU A 71 9.72 2.25 -5.75
CA LEU A 71 8.33 1.98 -5.39
C LEU A 71 7.52 3.22 -5.74
N VAL A 72 6.50 3.07 -6.59
CA VAL A 72 5.61 4.18 -6.94
C VAL A 72 4.35 4.11 -6.07
N GLN A 73 3.97 5.22 -5.48
CA GLN A 73 2.73 5.35 -4.70
C GLN A 73 1.86 6.49 -5.24
N GLY A 74 0.56 6.26 -5.31
CA GLY A 74 -0.43 7.26 -5.73
C GLY A 74 -0.86 8.21 -4.62
N THR A 75 0.01 8.52 -3.65
CA THR A 75 -0.26 9.45 -2.54
C THR A 75 -0.70 10.80 -3.07
N LEU A 76 -1.78 11.37 -2.51
CA LEU A 76 -2.32 12.68 -2.90
C LEU A 76 -1.98 13.79 -1.89
N TYR A 77 -2.18 15.05 -2.27
CA TYR A 77 -1.91 16.20 -1.38
C TYR A 77 -2.69 16.18 -0.06
N PRO A 78 -3.99 15.80 -0.01
CA PRO A 78 -4.71 15.59 1.25
C PRO A 78 -4.01 14.58 2.20
N ASP A 79 -3.33 13.58 1.64
CA ASP A 79 -2.59 12.61 2.44
C ASP A 79 -1.35 13.21 3.09
N VAL A 80 -0.66 14.10 2.37
CA VAL A 80 0.55 14.78 2.84
C VAL A 80 0.21 15.73 3.98
N ILE A 81 -0.81 16.58 3.83
CA ILE A 81 -1.18 17.58 4.86
C ILE A 81 -1.73 16.93 6.15
N GLU A 82 -2.34 15.75 6.05
CA GLU A 82 -2.78 14.99 7.23
C GLU A 82 -1.62 14.28 7.93
N SER A 83 -0.48 14.09 7.24
CA SER A 83 0.72 13.44 7.77
C SER A 83 1.78 14.42 8.31
N CYS A 84 1.75 15.69 7.88
CA CYS A 84 2.67 16.75 8.30
C CYS A 84 1.93 17.81 9.14
N PRO A 85 2.39 18.14 10.37
CA PRO A 85 1.81 19.25 11.09
C PRO A 85 2.08 20.57 10.34
N PRO A 86 1.14 21.52 10.34
CA PRO A 86 1.43 22.88 9.89
C PRO A 86 2.59 23.46 10.72
N PRO A 87 3.56 24.14 10.11
CA PRO A 87 4.62 24.81 10.87
C PRO A 87 3.98 25.78 11.88
N GLY A 88 4.22 25.53 13.17
CA GLY A 88 3.71 26.35 14.28
C GLY A 88 2.45 25.84 14.99
N SER A 89 1.85 24.70 14.60
CA SER A 89 0.56 24.30 15.19
C SER A 89 0.63 23.62 16.56
N GLY A 90 1.78 23.09 17.02
CA GLY A 90 1.91 22.45 18.36
C GLY A 90 0.90 21.34 18.69
N ARG A 91 0.11 20.87 17.71
CA ARG A 91 -0.97 19.90 17.88
C ARG A 91 -0.47 18.53 17.47
N ASN A 92 -0.24 17.66 18.44
CA ASN A 92 0.02 16.24 18.23
C ASN A 92 -1.32 15.52 18.01
N HIS A 93 -1.91 15.54 16.82
CA HIS A 93 -3.16 14.81 16.57
C HIS A 93 -3.04 13.71 15.51
N SER A 94 -3.45 12.52 15.97
CA SER A 94 -3.72 11.26 15.29
C SER A 94 -2.62 10.60 14.44
N HIS A 95 -1.50 10.28 15.09
CA HIS A 95 -0.61 9.22 14.59
C HIS A 95 -1.33 7.87 14.35
N THR A 96 -2.47 7.64 15.00
CA THR A 96 -3.18 6.36 14.96
C THR A 96 -3.98 6.15 13.67
N ILE A 97 -4.56 7.20 13.07
CA ILE A 97 -5.48 7.06 11.92
C ILE A 97 -4.75 6.72 10.61
N LYS A 98 -3.47 7.06 10.45
CA LYS A 98 -2.68 6.80 9.22
C LYS A 98 -1.45 5.93 9.38
N SER A 99 -1.36 5.15 10.46
CA SER A 99 -0.28 4.16 10.61
C SER A 99 -0.24 3.12 9.46
N HIS A 100 -1.31 2.98 8.67
CA HIS A 100 -1.44 1.92 7.65
C HIS A 100 -1.74 2.42 6.24
N HIS A 101 -1.79 3.73 6.01
CA HIS A 101 -2.04 4.28 4.68
C HIS A 101 -0.91 5.22 4.27
N ASN A 102 -0.30 4.86 3.15
CA ASN A 102 0.62 5.63 2.31
C ASN A 102 2.08 5.71 2.74
N VAL A 103 2.48 5.94 3.99
CA VAL A 103 3.95 5.98 4.33
C VAL A 103 4.34 5.26 5.63
N GLY A 104 3.40 5.03 6.55
CA GLY A 104 3.70 4.45 7.87
C GLY A 104 3.84 2.92 7.94
N GLY A 105 3.42 2.20 6.90
CA GLY A 105 3.38 0.74 6.90
C GLY A 105 4.58 0.05 6.26
N LEU A 106 5.37 0.73 5.42
CA LEU A 106 6.46 0.05 4.73
C LEU A 106 7.52 -0.43 5.73
N PRO A 107 8.12 -1.62 5.54
CA PRO A 107 9.16 -2.11 6.43
C PRO A 107 10.26 -1.05 6.55
N LYS A 108 10.72 -0.76 7.77
CA LYS A 108 11.86 0.16 7.98
C LYS A 108 13.12 -0.24 7.22
N ASN A 109 13.19 -1.52 6.80
CA ASN A 109 14.30 -2.11 6.08
C ASN A 109 14.06 -2.19 4.56
N MET A 110 13.00 -1.55 4.04
CA MET A 110 12.70 -1.55 2.61
C MET A 110 13.80 -0.84 1.83
N LYS A 111 14.38 -1.52 0.83
CA LYS A 111 15.50 -1.02 0.00
C LYS A 111 15.04 -0.24 -1.25
N LEU A 112 13.74 0.03 -1.39
CA LEU A 112 13.16 0.71 -2.55
C LEU A 112 13.15 2.23 -2.33
N LYS A 113 13.46 2.99 -3.39
CA LYS A 113 13.31 4.46 -3.38
C LYS A 113 11.87 4.83 -3.72
N LEU A 114 11.24 5.65 -2.88
CA LEU A 114 9.85 6.03 -3.06
C LEU A 114 9.67 7.13 -4.11
N ILE A 115 8.67 6.98 -4.98
CA ILE A 115 8.23 7.98 -5.97
C ILE A 115 6.73 8.22 -5.79
N GLU A 116 6.35 9.47 -5.53
CA GLU A 116 4.96 9.88 -5.31
C GLU A 116 4.59 11.00 -6.30
N PRO A 117 4.20 10.65 -7.54
CA PRO A 117 4.02 11.65 -8.59
C PRO A 117 2.78 12.54 -8.36
N LEU A 118 1.80 12.06 -7.59
CA LEU A 118 0.52 12.75 -7.38
C LEU A 118 0.47 13.52 -6.04
N LYS A 119 1.57 13.59 -5.29
CA LYS A 119 1.60 14.13 -3.92
C LYS A 119 1.22 15.60 -3.78
N LEU A 120 1.15 16.33 -4.90
CA LEU A 120 0.78 17.74 -4.97
C LEU A 120 -0.62 17.97 -5.55
N LEU A 121 -1.33 16.89 -5.89
CA LEU A 121 -2.65 16.96 -6.50
C LEU A 121 -3.75 16.67 -5.48
N PHE A 122 -4.87 17.35 -5.62
CA PHE A 122 -6.14 17.03 -4.98
C PHE A 122 -6.85 15.89 -5.71
N LYS A 123 -7.97 15.43 -5.16
CA LYS A 123 -8.69 14.24 -5.68
C LYS A 123 -9.52 14.53 -6.93
N ASP A 124 -9.87 15.79 -7.12
CA ASP A 124 -10.68 16.36 -8.21
C ASP A 124 -9.85 16.83 -9.41
N GLU A 125 -8.52 16.90 -9.26
CA GLU A 125 -7.55 17.11 -10.33
C GLU A 125 -7.21 15.80 -11.06
#